data_AF-A0A512MCG2-F1
#
_entry.id   AF-A0A512MCG2-F1
#
_cell.length_a   1.000
_cell.length_b   1.000
_cell.length_c   1.000
_cell.angle_alpha   90.00
_cell.angle_beta   90.00
_cell.angle_gamma   90.00
#
_symmetry.space_group_name_H-M   'P 1'
#
loop_
_entity.id
_entity.type
_entity.pdbx_description
1 polymer ?
#
loop_
_entity_poly.entity_id
_entity_poly.type
_entity_poly.pdbx_seq_one_letter_code
_entity_poly.pdbx_strand_id
1 'polypeptide(L)'
;MLSVISWIGNHFFDLLSAVGIVSGLVFTAVSYREDTKSRRLSNLVTLTKQHREIWEETQTNQKLDRVRDPLADLYTKPVTSEESQFVMLLMFHLHCWYRAIQEGEVKVLEGLEMDIRSFLGKPIPKFVWEQRKAYFDPDFRTFVDRVISS
;
A
#
# COMPACT_ATOMS: atom_id res chain seq x y z
N MET A 1 -40.30 15.27 43.57
CA MET A 1 -40.89 14.97 42.25
C MET A 1 -41.30 16.25 41.49
N LEU A 2 -42.03 17.19 42.11
CA LEU A 2 -42.40 18.48 41.49
C LEU A 2 -41.20 19.39 41.12
N SER A 3 -40.09 19.35 41.89
CA SER A 3 -38.91 20.18 41.63
C SER A 3 -38.15 19.79 40.35
N VAL A 4 -38.00 18.50 40.09
CA VAL A 4 -37.33 17.98 38.89
C VAL A 4 -38.14 18.31 37.64
N ILE A 5 -39.46 18.23 37.71
CA ILE A 5 -40.36 18.55 36.59
C ILE A 5 -40.31 20.05 36.25
N SER A 6 -40.32 20.92 37.26
CA SER A 6 -40.16 22.37 37.08
C SER A 6 -38.78 22.73 36.49
N TRP A 7 -37.73 22.07 36.97
CA TRP A 7 -36.37 22.28 36.46
C TRP A 7 -36.23 21.82 35.00
N ILE A 8 -36.80 20.65 34.65
CA ILE A 8 -36.84 20.17 33.26
C ILE A 8 -37.62 21.13 32.36
N GLY A 9 -38.75 21.68 32.81
CA GLY A 9 -39.50 22.67 32.03
C GLY A 9 -38.69 23.93 31.71
N ASN A 10 -37.87 24.39 32.66
CA ASN A 10 -37.02 25.57 32.50
C ASN A 10 -35.76 25.31 31.65
N HIS A 11 -35.24 24.07 31.65
CA HIS A 11 -34.00 23.69 30.94
C HIS A 11 -34.23 22.72 29.77
N PHE A 12 -35.47 22.54 29.31
CA PHE A 12 -35.79 21.56 28.25
C PHE A 12 -35.02 21.85 26.96
N PHE A 13 -34.90 23.12 26.59
CA PHE A 13 -34.16 23.53 25.39
C PHE A 13 -32.65 23.27 25.54
N ASP A 14 -32.07 23.52 26.71
CA ASP A 14 -30.66 23.24 27.00
C ASP A 14 -30.38 21.73 26.94
N LEU A 15 -31.27 20.92 27.52
CA LEU A 15 -31.19 19.45 27.48
C LEU A 15 -31.31 18.93 26.04
N LEU A 16 -32.28 19.43 25.27
CA LEU A 16 -32.45 19.03 23.86
C LEU A 16 -31.23 19.44 23.02
N SER A 17 -30.70 20.64 23.25
CA SER A 17 -29.52 21.14 22.56
C SER A 17 -28.27 20.31 22.91
N ALA A 18 -28.08 19.98 24.20
CA ALA A 18 -26.99 19.12 24.64
C ALA A 18 -27.09 17.72 24.01
N VAL A 19 -28.29 17.12 23.99
CA VAL A 19 -28.53 15.82 23.32
C VAL A 19 -28.24 15.93 21.82
N GLY A 20 -28.67 17.01 21.16
CA GLY A 20 -28.39 17.26 19.75
C GLY A 20 -26.89 17.36 19.45
N ILE A 21 -26.14 18.11 20.25
CA ILE A 21 -24.67 18.25 20.09
C ILE A 21 -23.99 16.90 20.31
N VAL A 22 -24.30 16.20 21.40
CA VAL A 22 -23.68 14.91 21.72
C VAL A 22 -24.00 13.87 20.64
N SER A 23 -25.26 13.77 20.21
CA SER A 23 -25.66 12.83 19.16
C SER A 23 -25.01 13.18 17.81
N GLY A 24 -24.91 14.46 17.47
CA GLY A 24 -24.21 14.92 16.28
C GLY A 24 -22.73 14.55 16.29
N LEU A 25 -22.03 14.77 17.40
CA LEU A 25 -20.62 14.41 17.56
C LEU A 25 -20.40 12.89 17.48
N VAL A 26 -21.26 12.09 18.13
CA VAL A 26 -21.20 10.63 18.06
C VAL A 26 -21.44 10.16 16.62
N PHE A 27 -22.45 10.70 15.94
CA PHE A 27 -22.74 10.39 14.55
C PHE A 27 -21.53 10.72 13.66
N THR A 28 -20.96 11.92 13.77
CA THR A 28 -19.75 12.32 13.02
C THR A 28 -18.57 11.37 13.29
N ALA A 29 -18.32 11.01 14.55
CA ALA A 29 -17.24 10.09 14.90
C ALA A 29 -17.43 8.70 14.28
N VAL A 30 -18.66 8.18 14.28
CA VAL A 30 -19.00 6.90 13.65
C VAL A 30 -18.85 6.98 12.13
N SER A 31 -19.40 8.03 11.49
CA SER A 31 -19.29 8.23 10.05
C SER A 31 -17.84 8.34 9.59
N TYR A 32 -17.00 9.11 10.31
CA TYR A 32 -15.58 9.25 9.99
C TYR A 32 -14.81 7.92 10.11
N ARG A 33 -15.17 7.10 11.10
CA ARG A 33 -14.58 5.77 11.29
C ARG A 33 -14.94 4.82 10.15
N GLU A 34 -16.20 4.78 9.73
CA GLU A 34 -16.64 3.94 8.61
C GLU A 34 -16.05 4.41 7.28
N ASP A 35 -15.97 5.73 7.05
CA ASP A 35 -15.29 6.29 5.89
C ASP A 35 -13.81 5.88 5.82
N THR A 36 -13.10 5.99 6.94
CA THR A 36 -11.69 5.55 7.02
C THR A 36 -11.54 4.06 6.70
N LYS A 37 -12.42 3.19 7.20
CA LYS A 37 -12.39 1.75 6.89
C LYS A 37 -12.64 1.50 5.40
N SER A 38 -13.65 2.16 4.83
CA SER A 38 -14.01 2.03 3.40
C SER A 38 -12.84 2.45 2.50
N ARG A 39 -12.22 3.60 2.80
CA ARG A 39 -11.06 4.11 2.06
C ARG A 39 -9.88 3.14 2.10
N ARG A 40 -9.55 2.59 3.27
CA ARG A 40 -8.48 1.59 3.41
C ARG A 40 -8.75 0.32 2.60
N LEU A 41 -9.99 -0.17 2.62
CA LEU A 41 -10.39 -1.33 1.81
C LEU A 41 -10.28 -1.04 0.31
N SER A 42 -10.75 0.13 -0.13
CA SER A 42 -10.65 0.57 -1.53
C SER A 42 -9.19 0.68 -1.99
N ASN A 43 -8.32 1.26 -1.16
CA ASN A 43 -6.89 1.36 -1.42
C ASN A 43 -6.24 -0.03 -1.56
N LEU A 44 -6.56 -0.96 -0.66
CA LEU A 44 -6.04 -2.33 -0.71
C LEU A 44 -6.47 -3.05 -2.00
N VAL A 45 -7.75 -2.95 -2.38
CA VAL A 45 -8.28 -3.53 -3.62
C VAL A 45 -7.59 -2.91 -4.84
N THR A 46 -7.39 -1.60 -4.85
CA THR A 46 -6.74 -0.87 -5.94
C THR A 46 -5.29 -1.28 -6.11
N LEU A 47 -4.50 -1.31 -5.02
CA LEU A 47 -3.11 -1.76 -5.05
C LEU A 47 -3.00 -3.22 -5.52
N THR A 48 -3.89 -4.09 -5.07
CA THR A 48 -3.93 -5.50 -5.50
C THR A 48 -4.26 -5.64 -6.98
N LYS A 49 -5.20 -4.84 -7.49
CA LYS A 49 -5.54 -4.80 -8.92
C LYS A 49 -4.35 -4.36 -9.76
N GLN A 50 -3.68 -3.27 -9.37
CA GLN A 50 -2.49 -2.78 -10.04
C GLN A 50 -1.36 -3.82 -10.05
N HIS A 51 -1.16 -4.53 -8.94
CA HIS A 51 -0.18 -5.62 -8.87
C HIS A 51 -0.46 -6.70 -9.92
N ARG A 52 -1.72 -7.13 -10.03
CA ARG A 52 -2.16 -8.10 -11.03
C ARG A 52 -1.96 -7.57 -12.45
N GLU A 53 -2.35 -6.34 -12.73
CA GLU A 53 -2.19 -5.71 -14.06
C GLU A 53 -0.72 -5.67 -14.49
N ILE A 54 0.20 -5.35 -13.58
CA ILE A 54 1.64 -5.40 -13.86
C ILE A 54 2.06 -6.83 -14.22
N TRP A 55 1.67 -7.83 -13.42
CA TRP A 55 2.08 -9.21 -13.69
C TRP A 55 1.45 -9.83 -14.93
N GLU A 56 0.24 -9.42 -15.31
CA GLU A 56 -0.41 -9.84 -16.55
C GLU A 56 0.44 -9.52 -17.79
N GLU A 57 1.19 -8.40 -17.78
CA GLU A 57 2.11 -8.05 -18.86
C GLU A 57 3.18 -9.14 -19.08
N THR A 58 3.67 -9.77 -18.01
CA THR A 58 4.66 -10.87 -18.14
C THR A 58 4.07 -12.15 -18.72
N GLN A 59 2.75 -12.31 -18.72
CA GLN A 59 2.09 -13.50 -19.26
C GLN A 59 1.82 -13.38 -20.76
N THR A 60 1.67 -12.14 -21.25
CA THR A 60 1.31 -11.85 -22.64
C THR A 60 2.51 -11.38 -23.47
N ASN A 61 3.59 -10.94 -22.83
CA ASN A 61 4.76 -10.36 -23.49
C ASN A 61 6.02 -11.21 -23.33
N GLN A 62 6.35 -11.99 -24.37
CA GLN A 62 7.54 -12.86 -24.41
C GLN A 62 8.87 -12.12 -24.19
N LYS A 63 8.91 -10.80 -24.39
CA LYS A 63 10.12 -10.00 -24.11
C LYS A 63 10.48 -9.96 -22.62
N LEU A 64 9.53 -10.32 -21.75
CA LEU A 64 9.70 -10.29 -20.30
C LEU A 64 9.96 -11.66 -19.68
N ASP A 65 9.98 -12.74 -20.48
CA ASP A 65 10.13 -14.12 -19.99
C ASP A 65 11.36 -14.29 -19.09
N ARG A 66 12.47 -13.63 -19.46
CA ARG A 66 13.74 -13.71 -18.74
C ARG A 66 13.72 -13.01 -17.38
N VAL A 67 12.82 -12.06 -17.13
CA VAL A 67 12.76 -11.33 -15.85
C VAL A 67 12.58 -12.31 -14.67
N ARG A 68 11.89 -13.43 -14.92
CA ARG A 68 11.61 -14.46 -13.92
C ARG A 68 12.60 -15.63 -13.94
N ASP A 69 13.52 -15.65 -14.90
CA ASP A 69 14.48 -16.74 -15.08
C ASP A 69 15.66 -16.60 -14.09
N PRO A 70 15.84 -17.54 -13.15
CA PRO A 70 16.97 -17.50 -12.21
C PRO A 70 18.33 -17.71 -12.89
N LEU A 71 18.36 -18.20 -14.13
CA LEU A 71 19.57 -18.50 -14.91
C LEU A 71 19.77 -17.52 -16.07
N ALA A 72 19.08 -16.38 -16.07
CA ALA A 72 19.23 -15.37 -17.12
C ALA A 72 20.69 -14.90 -17.25
N ASP A 73 21.31 -15.20 -18.40
CA ASP A 73 22.66 -14.75 -18.73
C ASP A 73 22.64 -13.27 -19.12
N LEU A 74 23.31 -12.43 -18.33
CA LEU A 74 23.44 -11.00 -18.59
C LEU A 74 24.72 -10.62 -19.34
N TYR A 75 25.66 -11.56 -19.48
CA TYR A 75 26.94 -11.32 -20.15
C TYR A 75 26.78 -11.36 -21.67
N THR A 76 26.17 -12.42 -22.21
CA THR A 76 25.95 -12.52 -23.66
C THR A 76 24.63 -11.87 -24.10
N LYS A 77 23.68 -11.72 -23.19
CA LYS A 77 22.36 -11.12 -23.45
C LYS A 77 22.10 -10.02 -22.42
N PRO A 78 22.52 -8.77 -22.67
CA PRO A 78 22.33 -7.69 -21.71
C PRO A 78 20.84 -7.48 -21.40
N VAL A 79 20.57 -6.84 -20.26
CA VAL A 79 19.20 -6.45 -19.87
C VAL A 79 18.62 -5.51 -20.92
N THR A 80 17.43 -5.82 -21.41
CA THR A 80 16.72 -5.00 -22.40
C THR A 80 16.02 -3.81 -21.76
N SER A 81 15.63 -2.84 -22.58
CA SER A 81 14.85 -1.69 -22.12
C SER A 81 13.51 -2.12 -21.54
N GLU A 82 12.83 -3.07 -22.18
CA GLU A 82 11.54 -3.62 -21.74
C GLU A 82 11.66 -4.33 -20.39
N GLU A 83 12.68 -5.18 -20.21
CA GLU A 83 12.98 -5.85 -18.93
C GLU A 83 13.26 -4.80 -17.83
N SER A 84 14.09 -3.81 -18.12
CA SER A 84 14.41 -2.74 -17.15
C SER A 84 13.18 -1.90 -16.80
N GLN A 85 12.32 -1.59 -17.76
CA GLN A 85 11.11 -0.80 -17.54
C GLN A 85 10.10 -1.58 -16.70
N PHE A 86 9.92 -2.87 -16.98
CA PHE A 86 9.04 -3.74 -16.20
C PHE A 86 9.49 -3.82 -14.73
N VAL A 87 10.78 -4.07 -14.48
CA VAL A 87 11.30 -4.11 -13.11
C VAL A 87 11.09 -2.76 -12.42
N MET A 88 11.34 -1.64 -13.10
CA MET A 88 11.10 -0.31 -12.53
C MET A 88 9.63 -0.08 -12.19
N LEU A 89 8.69 -0.51 -13.05
CA LEU A 89 7.26 -0.40 -12.78
C LEU A 89 6.87 -1.18 -11.53
N LEU A 90 7.38 -2.41 -11.39
CA LEU A 90 7.13 -3.21 -10.20
C LEU A 90 7.78 -2.60 -8.94
N MET A 91 8.96 -1.99 -9.06
CA MET A 91 9.62 -1.29 -7.95
C MET A 91 8.86 -0.03 -7.51
N PHE A 92 8.35 0.77 -8.45
CA PHE A 92 7.47 1.89 -8.11
C PHE A 92 6.17 1.42 -7.45
N HIS A 93 5.61 0.31 -7.92
CA HIS A 93 4.44 -0.28 -7.29
C HIS A 93 4.74 -0.78 -5.87
N LEU A 94 5.89 -1.43 -5.65
CA LEU A 94 6.34 -1.83 -4.31
C LEU A 94 6.57 -0.62 -3.40
N HIS A 95 7.07 0.49 -3.94
CA HIS A 95 7.20 1.75 -3.20
C HIS A 95 5.84 2.30 -2.74
N CYS A 96 4.82 2.25 -3.60
CA CYS A 96 3.45 2.60 -3.22
C CYS A 96 2.93 1.72 -2.07
N TRP A 97 3.14 0.40 -2.15
CA TRP A 97 2.78 -0.51 -1.06
C TRP A 97 3.51 -0.18 0.23
N TYR A 98 4.83 0.04 0.16
CA TYR A 98 5.64 0.42 1.31
C TYR A 98 5.08 1.66 2.00
N ARG A 99 4.79 2.73 1.23
CA ARG A 99 4.20 3.96 1.77
C ARG A 99 2.82 3.74 2.36
N ALA A 100 1.94 3.01 1.68
CA ALA A 100 0.62 2.70 2.19
C ALA A 100 0.67 1.88 3.50
N ILE A 101 1.66 1.01 3.67
CA ILE A 101 1.87 0.26 4.91
C ILE A 101 2.38 1.18 6.03
N GLN A 102 3.37 2.04 5.74
CA GLN A 102 3.92 2.98 6.73
C GLN A 102 2.86 3.95 7.27
N GLU A 103 1.96 4.44 6.40
CA GLU A 103 0.86 5.33 6.78
C GLU A 103 -0.34 4.60 7.41
N GLY A 104 -0.27 3.27 7.57
CA GLY A 104 -1.35 2.45 8.14
C GLY A 104 -2.62 2.39 7.27
N GLU A 105 -2.50 2.72 5.99
CA GLU A 105 -3.58 2.65 4.99
C GLU A 105 -3.88 1.21 4.59
N VAL A 106 -2.84 0.36 4.53
CA VAL A 106 -2.98 -1.07 4.31
C VAL A 106 -2.15 -1.85 5.33
N LYS A 107 -2.57 -3.08 5.63
CA LYS A 107 -1.78 -3.99 6.45
C LYS A 107 -0.66 -4.62 5.63
N VAL A 108 0.44 -4.97 6.29
CA VAL A 108 1.53 -5.73 5.66
C VAL A 108 0.97 -7.07 5.14
N LEU A 109 1.34 -7.44 3.92
CA LEU A 109 1.00 -8.73 3.36
C LEU A 109 1.93 -9.80 3.93
N GLU A 110 1.35 -10.93 4.34
CA GLU A 110 2.13 -12.11 4.72
C GLU A 110 2.98 -12.57 3.54
N GLY A 111 4.26 -12.83 3.79
CA GLY A 111 5.19 -13.25 2.74
C GLY A 111 5.69 -12.16 1.80
N LEU A 112 5.33 -10.88 2.00
CA LEU A 112 5.83 -9.77 1.16
C LEU A 112 7.35 -9.74 1.08
N GLU A 113 8.05 -9.83 2.22
CA GLU A 113 9.51 -9.83 2.23
C GLU A 113 10.10 -11.04 1.50
N MET A 114 9.42 -12.19 1.55
CA MET A 114 9.84 -13.39 0.82
C MET A 114 9.65 -13.24 -0.69
N ASP A 115 8.56 -12.61 -1.13
CA ASP A 115 8.33 -12.29 -2.54
C ASP A 115 9.38 -11.30 -3.07
N ILE A 116 9.64 -10.22 -2.32
CA ILE A 116 10.70 -9.24 -2.64
C ILE A 116 12.04 -9.95 -2.79
N ARG A 117 12.43 -10.78 -1.82
CA ARG A 117 13.70 -11.53 -1.85
C ARG A 117 13.75 -12.49 -3.05
N SER A 118 12.67 -13.23 -3.30
CA SER A 118 12.59 -14.15 -4.44
C SER A 118 12.73 -13.43 -5.78
N PHE A 119 12.07 -12.28 -5.94
CA PHE A 119 12.11 -11.50 -7.17
C PHE A 119 13.47 -10.83 -7.36
N LEU A 120 13.95 -10.07 -6.38
CA LEU A 120 15.24 -9.36 -6.43
C LEU A 120 16.46 -10.28 -6.30
N GLY A 121 16.26 -11.56 -5.97
CA GLY A 121 17.29 -12.59 -6.06
C GLY A 121 17.62 -13.02 -7.49
N LYS A 122 16.76 -12.70 -8.47
CA LYS A 122 16.96 -13.09 -9.88
C LYS A 122 17.93 -12.13 -10.59
N PRO A 123 18.66 -12.60 -11.63
CA PRO A 123 19.72 -11.79 -12.26
C PRO A 123 19.24 -10.43 -12.77
N ILE A 124 18.15 -10.40 -13.54
CA ILE A 124 17.64 -9.17 -14.16
C ILE A 124 17.10 -8.19 -13.10
N PRO A 125 16.16 -8.56 -12.21
CA PRO A 125 15.68 -7.66 -11.16
C PRO A 125 16.79 -7.11 -10.27
N LYS A 126 17.75 -7.95 -9.86
CA LYS A 126 18.90 -7.54 -9.06
C LYS A 126 19.74 -6.49 -9.78
N PHE A 127 20.08 -6.75 -11.04
CA PHE A 127 20.88 -5.84 -11.85
C PHE A 127 20.21 -4.48 -12.00
N VAL A 128 18.91 -4.46 -12.29
CA VAL A 128 18.16 -3.21 -12.43
C VAL A 128 18.05 -2.45 -11.10
N TRP A 129 17.80 -3.16 -9.99
CA TRP A 129 17.77 -2.55 -8.65
C TRP A 129 19.09 -1.84 -8.34
N GLU A 130 20.23 -2.53 -8.50
CA GLU A 130 21.53 -1.93 -8.19
C GLU A 130 21.84 -0.69 -9.04
N GLN A 131 21.41 -0.66 -10.30
CA GLN A 131 21.61 0.51 -11.16
C GLN A 131 20.68 1.68 -10.86
N ARG A 132 19.44 1.40 -10.44
CA ARG A 132 18.36 2.39 -10.43
C ARG A 132 17.80 2.70 -9.05
N LYS A 133 18.25 2.03 -7.99
CA LYS A 133 17.76 2.25 -6.62
C LYS A 133 17.86 3.70 -6.17
N ALA A 134 18.82 4.46 -6.69
CA ALA A 134 18.98 5.89 -6.40
C ALA A 134 17.77 6.77 -6.77
N TYR A 135 16.83 6.29 -7.62
CA TYR A 135 15.57 6.99 -7.89
C TYR A 135 14.57 6.93 -6.73
N PHE A 136 14.80 6.07 -5.75
CA PHE A 136 13.95 5.92 -4.59
C PHE A 136 14.52 6.63 -3.36
N ASP A 137 13.64 7.05 -2.48
CA ASP A 137 14.03 7.68 -1.22
C ASP A 137 14.86 6.75 -0.32
N PRO A 138 15.64 7.30 0.63
CA PRO A 138 16.54 6.52 1.48
C PRO A 138 15.85 5.45 2.33
N ASP A 139 14.65 5.71 2.83
CA ASP A 139 13.96 4.79 3.74
C ASP A 139 13.52 3.53 3.00
N PHE A 140 12.95 3.71 1.81
CA PHE A 140 12.58 2.59 0.95
C PHE A 140 13.78 1.76 0.51
N ARG A 141 14.88 2.43 0.12
CA ARG A 141 16.12 1.72 -0.24
C ARG A 141 16.63 0.88 0.92
N THR A 142 16.67 1.45 2.12
CA THR A 142 17.13 0.74 3.33
C THR A 142 16.22 -0.46 3.64
N PHE A 143 14.90 -0.30 3.48
CA PHE A 143 13.96 -1.39 3.63
C PHE A 143 14.23 -2.53 2.65
N VAL A 144 14.36 -2.25 1.36
CA VAL A 144 14.62 -3.27 0.33
C VAL A 144 15.97 -3.93 0.54
N ASP A 145 17.02 -3.14 0.77
CA ASP A 145 18.40 -3.64 0.97
C ASP A 145 18.48 -4.56 2.21
N ARG A 146 17.74 -4.24 3.29
CA ARG A 146 17.60 -5.13 4.46
C ARG A 146 16.95 -6.45 4.08
N VAL A 147 15.83 -6.41 3.34
CA VAL A 147 15.07 -7.61 2.96
C VAL A 147 15.89 -8.56 2.09
N ILE A 148 16.65 -8.03 1.12
CA ILE A 148 17.48 -8.86 0.22
C ILE A 148 18.76 -9.38 0.89
N SER A 149 19.20 -8.74 1.98
CA SER A 149 20.39 -9.17 2.75
C SER A 149 20.09 -10.15 3.88
N SER A 150 18.80 -10.34 4.21
CA SER A 150 18.32 -11.25 5.26
C SER A 150 18.08 -12.64 4.69
#